data_AF-A0A5E8AXS1-F1
#
_entry.id   AF-A0A5E8AXS1-F1
#
_cell.length_a   1.000
_cell.length_b   1.000
_cell.length_c   1.000
_cell.angle_alpha   90.00
_cell.angle_beta   90.00
_cell.angle_gamma   90.00
#
_symmetry.space_group_name_H-M   'P 1'
#
loop_
_entity.id
_entity.type
_entity.pdbx_description
1 polymer ?
#
loop_
_entity_poly.entity_id
_entity_poly.type
_entity_poly.pdbx_seq_one_letter_code
_entity_poly.pdbx_strand_id
1 'polypeptide(L)'
;MKNLNPRPFKNWLLTSGRNTLILLLLGSCIEQFDPKVIAYQSVLVVDGYLSDKAEPYRITLSRSRALNNEEFLPELGASVSIIGSEGETYHLVEGDSGRYVSNPTEFVALTGQAYTLDIITGNGNHYQSDPVTVKVTPPIDSVYFRRERRIDDDGFEMDGIKILVDAHDATGGTRYYRYEWKETYEISLAYAAPWDYDSMAPDPRFPIKPIAVFAGNCYNSRRGNSILTVSTNQLSEDKVSEFEINYVSTADYKLRKRYSILVEQFALDEDAFHYWSELQKNSENLGTLFDPLPYELRGNVRNLDDPDEVIVGYFDAAQSSQMRLFVDGIQLRDLSFPSTGCPNSLDTVALQDIPLNLQRNYLISVLGPYPVEYVLMAPRRCADCRVYGSLEKPDFW
;
A
#
# COMPACT_ATOMS: atom_id res chain seq x y z
N MET A 1 -69.22 -62.35 -31.25
CA MET A 1 -70.68 -62.34 -31.04
C MET A 1 -71.09 -60.93 -30.66
N LYS A 2 -72.12 -60.42 -31.36
CA LYS A 2 -73.04 -59.32 -31.05
C LYS A 2 -72.54 -58.11 -30.23
N ASN A 3 -72.48 -56.99 -30.95
CA ASN A 3 -72.78 -55.61 -30.53
C ASN A 3 -73.83 -55.50 -29.42
N LEU A 4 -73.69 -54.47 -28.58
CA LEU A 4 -74.79 -53.58 -28.20
C LEU A 4 -74.22 -52.24 -27.71
N ASN A 5 -74.43 -51.23 -28.54
CA ASN A 5 -74.58 -49.81 -28.20
C ASN A 5 -75.97 -49.63 -27.53
N PRO A 6 -76.49 -48.42 -27.21
CA PRO A 6 -75.87 -47.13 -26.87
C PRO A 6 -76.51 -46.54 -25.58
N ARG A 7 -76.12 -45.32 -25.16
CA ARG A 7 -77.05 -44.19 -24.89
C ARG A 7 -76.29 -42.90 -24.56
N PRO A 8 -76.91 -41.71 -24.76
CA PRO A 8 -76.18 -40.54 -25.23
C PRO A 8 -76.51 -39.24 -24.47
N PHE A 9 -75.96 -38.13 -25.01
CA PHE A 9 -76.49 -36.76 -25.01
C PHE A 9 -76.20 -35.78 -23.84
N LYS A 10 -75.38 -34.79 -24.22
CA LYS A 10 -75.56 -33.33 -24.13
C LYS A 10 -75.12 -32.55 -22.88
N ASN A 11 -74.09 -31.74 -23.17
CA ASN A 11 -74.02 -30.28 -23.06
C ASN A 11 -73.43 -29.64 -21.79
N TRP A 12 -72.65 -28.61 -22.12
CA TRP A 12 -72.53 -27.30 -21.46
C TRP A 12 -71.33 -27.06 -20.52
N LEU A 13 -70.36 -26.33 -21.10
CA LEU A 13 -69.84 -25.01 -20.68
C LEU A 13 -68.43 -24.87 -20.09
N LEU A 14 -67.77 -23.80 -20.60
CA LEU A 14 -66.74 -22.94 -19.99
C LEU A 14 -65.31 -23.52 -19.91
N THR A 15 -64.45 -23.22 -20.89
CA THR A 15 -63.49 -22.08 -20.92
C THR A 15 -62.39 -22.10 -19.84
N SER A 16 -61.24 -22.68 -20.19
CA SER A 16 -59.88 -22.24 -19.84
C SER A 16 -58.94 -23.21 -20.59
N GLY A 17 -58.24 -22.81 -21.62
CA GLY A 17 -57.16 -21.84 -21.62
C GLY A 17 -56.09 -22.48 -22.52
N ARG A 18 -55.88 -21.86 -23.69
CA ARG A 18 -54.80 -22.14 -24.67
C ARG A 18 -53.55 -22.66 -23.97
N ASN A 19 -53.25 -23.94 -24.10
CA ASN A 19 -51.94 -24.46 -23.69
C ASN A 19 -51.72 -25.81 -24.36
N THR A 20 -51.24 -25.79 -25.60
CA THR A 20 -50.25 -26.72 -26.15
C THR A 20 -49.91 -26.18 -27.53
N LEU A 21 -48.61 -26.09 -27.86
CA LEU A 21 -48.04 -25.71 -29.15
C LEU A 21 -47.63 -24.23 -29.33
N ILE A 22 -46.75 -23.71 -28.48
CA ILE A 22 -45.63 -22.79 -28.84
C ILE A 22 -44.51 -23.15 -27.84
N LEU A 23 -43.60 -24.05 -28.23
CA LEU A 23 -42.40 -24.39 -27.47
C LEU A 23 -41.24 -24.64 -28.44
N LEU A 24 -40.93 -23.62 -29.23
CA LEU A 24 -39.76 -23.54 -30.11
C LEU A 24 -39.61 -22.05 -30.41
N LEU A 25 -38.54 -21.42 -29.90
CA LEU A 25 -37.95 -20.12 -30.26
C LEU A 25 -37.39 -19.36 -29.03
N LEU A 26 -36.57 -20.01 -28.20
CA LEU A 26 -35.64 -19.30 -27.29
C LEU A 26 -34.22 -19.81 -27.53
N GLY A 27 -33.79 -19.79 -28.80
CA GLY A 27 -32.38 -19.84 -29.16
C GLY A 27 -31.81 -18.44 -29.05
N SER A 28 -31.63 -17.94 -27.83
CA SER A 28 -30.79 -16.77 -27.58
C SER A 28 -29.34 -17.24 -27.73
N CYS A 29 -28.74 -17.03 -28.90
CA CYS A 29 -27.30 -16.97 -28.98
C CYS A 29 -26.89 -15.74 -28.18
N ILE A 30 -26.31 -15.96 -26.99
CA ILE A 30 -25.55 -14.92 -26.32
C ILE A 30 -24.37 -14.66 -27.26
N GLU A 31 -24.44 -13.57 -28.01
CA GLU A 31 -23.29 -13.07 -28.75
C GLU A 31 -22.22 -12.75 -27.72
N GLN A 32 -21.11 -13.50 -27.76
CA GLN A 32 -19.97 -13.20 -26.91
C GLN A 32 -19.48 -11.82 -27.33
N PHE A 33 -19.63 -10.85 -26.43
CA PHE A 33 -19.04 -9.54 -26.61
C PHE A 33 -17.53 -9.74 -26.64
N ASP A 34 -16.98 -9.73 -27.85
CA ASP A 34 -15.54 -9.73 -28.09
C ASP A 34 -15.16 -8.25 -28.27
N PRO A 35 -14.80 -7.53 -27.19
CA PRO A 35 -14.36 -6.16 -27.33
C PRO A 35 -13.23 -6.17 -28.34
N LYS A 36 -13.37 -5.41 -29.43
CA LYS A 36 -12.25 -5.17 -30.35
C LYS A 36 -11.11 -4.66 -29.49
N VAL A 37 -10.11 -5.50 -29.26
CA VAL A 37 -8.92 -5.12 -28.51
C VAL A 37 -8.29 -3.99 -29.30
N ILE A 38 -8.49 -2.76 -28.82
CA ILE A 38 -7.78 -1.60 -29.31
C ILE A 38 -6.31 -1.98 -29.14
N ALA A 39 -5.54 -1.93 -30.24
CA ALA A 39 -4.14 -2.32 -30.21
C ALA A 39 -3.46 -1.65 -29.01
N TYR A 40 -2.99 -2.47 -28.06
CA TYR A 40 -2.38 -1.99 -26.85
C TYR A 40 -1.11 -1.21 -27.23
N GLN A 41 -1.13 0.10 -26.99
CA GLN A 41 0.04 0.96 -27.13
C GLN A 41 0.71 1.09 -25.77
N SER A 42 2.01 0.76 -25.74
CA SER A 42 2.84 0.94 -24.57
C SER A 42 3.07 2.43 -24.33
N VAL A 43 2.58 2.93 -23.19
CA VAL A 43 2.59 4.34 -22.82
C VAL A 43 3.68 4.58 -21.79
N LEU A 44 4.40 5.69 -21.88
CA LEU A 44 5.34 6.12 -20.85
C LEU A 44 4.58 6.47 -19.56
N VAL A 45 5.08 5.95 -18.44
CA VAL A 45 4.58 6.24 -17.09
C VAL A 45 5.67 6.97 -16.33
N VAL A 46 5.37 8.19 -15.86
CA VAL A 46 6.30 9.07 -15.14
C VAL A 46 5.81 9.30 -13.72
N ASP A 47 6.59 8.89 -12.73
CA ASP A 47 6.32 9.18 -11.32
C ASP A 47 7.50 9.97 -10.75
N GLY A 48 7.26 11.23 -10.38
CA GLY A 48 8.31 12.13 -9.94
C GLY A 48 7.81 13.18 -8.98
N TYR A 49 8.47 13.30 -7.83
CA TYR A 49 8.17 14.28 -6.81
C TYR A 49 9.42 15.03 -6.37
N LEU A 50 9.34 16.36 -6.36
CA LEU A 50 10.39 17.27 -5.94
C LEU A 50 10.02 17.92 -4.60
N SER A 51 10.98 18.00 -3.68
CA SER A 51 10.78 18.63 -2.36
C SER A 51 11.90 19.60 -2.02
N ASP A 52 11.69 20.47 -1.04
CA ASP A 52 12.73 21.38 -0.53
C ASP A 52 13.74 20.71 0.44
N LYS A 53 13.69 19.37 0.57
CA LYS A 53 14.61 18.63 1.43
C LYS A 53 15.90 18.27 0.70
N ALA A 54 16.99 18.31 1.45
CA ALA A 54 18.31 17.84 1.01
C ALA A 54 18.40 16.30 1.01
N GLU A 55 17.55 15.65 0.22
CA GLU A 55 17.54 14.20 0.01
C GLU A 55 17.56 13.87 -1.49
N PRO A 56 18.02 12.68 -1.90
CA PRO A 56 18.02 12.30 -3.32
C PRO A 56 16.58 12.26 -3.85
N TYR A 57 16.28 13.11 -4.84
CA TYR A 57 15.02 13.08 -5.58
C TYR A 57 14.99 11.87 -6.49
N ARG A 58 13.81 11.27 -6.63
CA ARG A 58 13.62 10.06 -7.43
C ARG A 58 12.55 10.31 -8.48
N ILE A 59 12.91 10.05 -9.73
CA ILE A 59 11.99 9.98 -10.87
C ILE A 59 11.97 8.53 -11.33
N THR A 60 10.80 7.91 -11.34
CA THR A 60 10.63 6.53 -11.82
C THR A 60 9.98 6.57 -13.19
N LEU A 61 10.66 5.99 -14.17
CA LEU A 61 10.16 5.84 -15.53
C LEU A 61 9.85 4.37 -15.78
N SER A 62 8.65 4.11 -16.29
CA SER A 62 8.22 2.77 -16.68
C SER A 62 7.32 2.84 -17.90
N ARG A 63 6.98 1.69 -18.44
CA ARG A 63 6.00 1.54 -19.50
C ARG A 63 4.76 0.85 -18.97
N SER A 64 3.60 1.26 -19.47
CA SER A 64 2.36 0.54 -19.19
C SER A 64 2.49 -0.91 -19.67
N ARG A 65 1.49 -1.74 -19.34
CA ARG A 65 1.42 -3.13 -19.84
C ARG A 65 -0.01 -3.51 -20.16
N ALA A 66 -0.16 -4.55 -20.98
CA ALA A 66 -1.43 -5.20 -21.18
C ALA A 66 -1.90 -5.85 -19.86
N LEU A 67 -3.21 -5.88 -19.62
CA LEU A 67 -3.81 -6.34 -18.36
C LEU A 67 -3.44 -7.79 -17.99
N ASN A 68 -3.11 -8.62 -18.97
CA ASN A 68 -2.72 -10.02 -18.80
C ASN A 68 -1.23 -10.23 -18.48
N ASN A 69 -0.44 -9.16 -18.41
CA ASN A 69 0.97 -9.23 -18.06
C ASN A 69 1.20 -8.57 -16.69
N GLU A 70 1.79 -9.31 -15.75
CA GLU A 70 2.12 -8.83 -14.40
C GLU A 70 3.55 -8.29 -14.28
N GLU A 71 4.37 -8.42 -15.34
CA GLU A 71 5.76 -7.97 -15.34
C GLU A 71 5.84 -6.43 -15.32
N PHE A 72 6.67 -5.90 -14.42
CA PHE A 72 6.98 -4.47 -14.39
C PHE A 72 7.98 -4.15 -15.51
N LEU A 73 7.67 -3.14 -16.32
CA LEU A 73 8.48 -2.77 -17.48
C LEU A 73 9.19 -1.43 -17.20
N PRO A 74 10.41 -1.43 -16.65
CA PRO A 74 11.15 -0.19 -16.44
C PRO A 74 11.60 0.43 -17.77
N GLU A 75 11.55 1.75 -17.87
CA GLU A 75 12.20 2.48 -18.96
C GLU A 75 13.66 2.72 -18.56
N LEU A 76 14.59 2.12 -19.31
CA LEU A 76 16.03 2.16 -19.02
C LEU A 76 16.79 2.94 -20.11
N GLY A 77 17.96 3.45 -19.76
CA GLY A 77 18.84 4.19 -20.68
C GLY A 77 18.32 5.55 -21.11
N ALA A 78 17.32 6.11 -20.44
CA ALA A 78 16.88 7.48 -20.65
C ALA A 78 17.86 8.50 -20.02
N SER A 79 18.02 9.65 -20.65
CA SER A 79 18.63 10.83 -20.04
C SER A 79 17.55 11.63 -19.35
N VAL A 80 17.62 11.74 -18.02
CA VAL A 80 16.65 12.48 -17.20
C VAL A 80 17.31 13.67 -16.54
N SER A 81 16.70 14.84 -16.66
CA SER A 81 17.18 16.06 -16.01
C SER A 81 16.05 16.93 -15.48
N ILE A 82 16.37 17.75 -14.49
CA ILE A 82 15.48 18.76 -13.93
C ILE A 82 16.06 20.13 -14.30
N ILE A 83 15.24 20.97 -14.90
CA ILE A 83 15.63 22.31 -15.38
C ILE A 83 15.01 23.35 -14.45
N GLY A 84 15.83 24.20 -13.84
CA GLY A 84 15.40 25.34 -13.04
C GLY A 84 14.91 26.52 -13.88
N SER A 85 14.12 27.39 -13.26
CA SER A 85 13.60 28.62 -13.87
C SER A 85 14.68 29.58 -14.41
N GLU A 86 15.90 29.53 -13.87
CA GLU A 86 17.05 30.35 -14.30
C GLU A 86 17.94 29.63 -15.35
N GLY A 87 17.55 28.41 -15.77
CA GLY A 87 18.20 27.64 -16.82
C GLY A 87 19.25 26.64 -16.33
N GLU A 88 19.42 26.48 -15.02
CA GLU A 88 20.27 25.42 -14.46
C GLU A 88 19.70 24.05 -14.80
N THR A 89 20.57 23.12 -15.17
CA THR A 89 20.18 21.74 -15.48
C THR A 89 20.84 20.78 -14.51
N TYR A 90 20.02 19.98 -13.83
CA TYR A 90 20.46 18.97 -12.87
C TYR A 90 20.21 17.59 -13.47
N HIS A 91 21.28 16.89 -13.81
CA HIS A 91 21.19 15.55 -14.39
C HIS A 91 20.98 14.50 -13.30
N LEU A 92 20.09 13.55 -13.57
CA LEU A 92 19.84 12.42 -12.68
C LEU A 92 20.64 11.21 -13.15
N VAL A 93 21.07 10.40 -12.20
CA VAL A 93 21.79 9.16 -12.45
C VAL A 93 20.81 7.99 -12.47
N GLU A 94 20.86 7.18 -13.52
CA GLU A 94 20.09 5.94 -13.60
C GLU A 94 20.54 4.94 -12.53
N GLY A 95 19.57 4.42 -11.78
CA GLY A 95 19.73 3.31 -10.84
C GLY A 95 18.87 2.11 -11.27
N ASP A 96 18.53 1.24 -10.33
CA ASP A 96 17.78 0.02 -10.66
C ASP A 96 16.31 0.30 -11.01
N SER A 97 15.75 -0.55 -11.88
CA SER A 97 14.30 -0.62 -12.15
C SER A 97 13.69 0.69 -12.66
N GLY A 98 14.38 1.40 -13.56
CA GLY A 98 13.86 2.63 -14.17
C GLY A 98 13.83 3.82 -13.21
N ARG A 99 14.54 3.75 -12.07
CA ARG A 99 14.68 4.88 -11.14
C ARG A 99 15.85 5.75 -11.54
N TYR A 100 15.61 7.04 -11.65
CA TYR A 100 16.61 8.07 -11.87
C TYR A 100 16.70 8.92 -10.61
N VAL A 101 17.92 9.18 -10.14
CA VAL A 101 18.15 9.76 -8.81
C VAL A 101 19.04 10.99 -8.90
N SER A 102 18.65 12.08 -8.23
CA SER A 102 19.48 13.29 -8.13
C SER A 102 20.59 13.13 -7.09
N ASN A 103 21.65 13.92 -7.24
CA ASN A 103 22.67 14.06 -6.19
C ASN A 103 22.27 15.17 -5.20
N PRO A 104 21.95 14.87 -3.93
CA PRO A 104 21.50 15.88 -2.96
C PRO A 104 22.58 16.91 -2.59
N THR A 105 23.86 16.64 -2.90
CA THR A 105 24.92 17.64 -2.71
C THR A 105 24.98 18.66 -3.84
N GLU A 106 24.37 18.36 -4.99
CA GLU A 106 24.38 19.21 -6.19
C GLU A 106 23.05 19.93 -6.40
N PHE A 107 21.94 19.32 -5.98
CA PHE A 107 20.62 19.85 -6.22
C PHE A 107 19.70 19.68 -5.00
N VAL A 108 19.18 20.82 -4.55
CA VAL A 108 18.03 20.90 -3.64
C VAL A 108 17.08 21.94 -4.21
N ALA A 109 15.81 21.59 -4.37
CA ALA A 109 14.80 22.48 -4.90
C ALA A 109 14.52 23.63 -3.92
N LEU A 110 14.30 24.82 -4.48
CA LEU A 110 14.04 26.02 -3.70
C LEU A 110 12.55 26.35 -3.72
N THR A 111 11.96 26.56 -2.54
CA THR A 111 10.57 26.97 -2.40
C THR A 111 10.30 28.28 -3.15
N GLY A 112 9.22 28.30 -3.93
CA GLY A 112 8.83 29.42 -4.78
C GLY A 112 9.49 29.43 -6.18
N GLN A 113 10.45 28.55 -6.45
CA GLN A 113 11.03 28.40 -7.79
C GLN A 113 10.28 27.35 -8.61
N ALA A 114 10.28 27.54 -9.93
CA ALA A 114 9.68 26.62 -10.87
C ALA A 114 10.74 25.67 -11.46
N TYR A 115 10.35 24.41 -11.64
CA TYR A 115 11.19 23.38 -12.23
C TYR A 115 10.42 22.62 -13.31
N THR A 116 11.16 22.18 -14.32
CA THR A 116 10.65 21.37 -15.42
C THR A 116 11.41 20.04 -15.46
N LEU A 117 10.68 18.95 -15.63
CA LEU A 117 11.26 17.64 -15.88
C LEU A 117 11.50 17.46 -17.38
N ASP A 118 12.70 17.03 -17.75
CA ASP A 118 13.12 16.80 -19.13
C ASP A 118 13.65 15.36 -19.28
N ILE A 119 13.10 14.61 -20.23
CA ILE A 119 13.37 13.18 -20.43
C ILE A 119 13.65 12.93 -21.91
N ILE A 120 14.80 12.35 -22.21
CA ILE A 120 15.12 11.83 -23.54
C ILE A 120 15.29 10.31 -23.40
N THR A 121 14.37 9.53 -23.95
CA THR A 121 14.41 8.07 -23.83
C THR A 121 15.50 7.45 -24.71
N GLY A 122 15.89 6.19 -24.45
CA GLY A 122 16.96 5.53 -25.20
C GLY A 122 16.68 5.35 -26.70
N ASN A 123 15.41 5.42 -27.12
CA ASN A 123 14.98 5.43 -28.52
C ASN A 123 14.94 6.83 -29.16
N GLY A 124 15.24 7.89 -28.39
CA GLY A 124 15.37 9.27 -28.88
C GLY A 124 14.12 10.16 -28.74
N ASN A 125 12.99 9.65 -28.23
CA ASN A 125 11.81 10.49 -28.00
C ASN A 125 12.07 11.48 -26.86
N HIS A 126 11.56 12.70 -27.00
CA HIS A 126 11.74 13.78 -26.05
C HIS A 126 10.43 14.14 -25.33
N TYR A 127 10.42 14.03 -24.00
CA TYR A 127 9.31 14.38 -23.14
C TYR A 127 9.68 15.50 -22.19
N GLN A 128 8.73 16.37 -21.91
CA GLN A 128 8.91 17.50 -21.00
C GLN A 128 7.66 17.75 -20.17
N SER A 129 7.83 18.11 -18.89
CA SER A 129 6.71 18.55 -18.05
C SER A 129 6.37 20.02 -18.28
N ASP A 130 5.13 20.39 -17.99
CA ASP A 130 4.79 21.78 -17.72
C ASP A 130 5.63 22.27 -16.49
N PRO A 131 5.99 23.56 -16.39
CA PRO A 131 6.75 24.08 -15.25
C PRO A 131 5.95 23.99 -13.95
N VAL A 132 6.54 23.40 -12.91
CA VAL A 132 5.90 23.22 -11.60
C VAL A 132 6.60 24.05 -10.55
N THR A 133 5.84 24.89 -9.85
CA THR A 133 6.38 25.75 -8.79
C THR A 133 6.38 25.03 -7.46
N VAL A 134 7.51 25.01 -6.75
CA VAL A 134 7.59 24.44 -5.39
C VAL A 134 6.74 25.28 -4.44
N LYS A 135 5.51 24.85 -4.19
CA LYS A 135 4.57 25.59 -3.33
C LYS A 135 5.03 25.55 -1.87
N VAL A 136 4.79 26.65 -1.15
CA VAL A 136 4.93 26.70 0.30
C VAL A 136 3.85 25.81 0.92
N THR A 137 4.25 24.88 1.78
CA THR A 137 3.31 24.00 2.47
C THR A 137 3.15 24.46 3.91
N PRO A 138 1.92 24.71 4.39
CA PRO A 138 1.71 25.12 5.77
C PRO A 138 2.18 24.05 6.76
N PRO A 139 2.51 24.43 8.01
CA PRO A 139 2.85 23.47 9.04
C PRO A 139 1.66 22.53 9.33
N ILE A 140 1.97 21.31 9.75
CA ILE A 140 0.98 20.42 10.36
C ILE A 140 0.77 20.89 11.81
N ASP A 141 -0.49 21.12 12.20
CA ASP A 141 -0.81 21.56 13.57
C ASP A 141 -0.66 20.41 14.56
N SER A 142 -1.24 19.26 14.20
CA SER A 142 -1.15 18.06 15.02
C SER A 142 -1.36 16.78 14.23
N VAL A 143 -0.69 15.72 14.67
CA VAL A 143 -0.99 14.33 14.29
C VAL A 143 -1.32 13.58 15.57
N TYR A 144 -2.50 12.97 15.63
CA TYR A 144 -2.99 12.27 16.82
C TYR A 144 -3.79 11.04 16.43
N PHE A 145 -4.17 10.24 17.42
CA PHE A 145 -4.97 9.04 17.18
C PHE A 145 -6.26 9.06 17.99
N ARG A 146 -7.29 8.40 17.46
CA ARG A 146 -8.50 8.05 18.19
C ARG A 146 -8.74 6.56 18.08
N ARG A 147 -9.21 5.95 19.18
CA ARG A 147 -9.62 4.55 19.19
C ARG A 147 -10.90 4.44 18.38
N GLU A 148 -10.98 3.41 17.55
CA GLU A 148 -12.16 3.13 16.73
C GLU A 148 -12.25 1.63 16.50
N ARG A 149 -13.46 1.13 16.27
CA ARG A 149 -13.71 -0.25 15.90
C ARG A 149 -14.25 -0.27 14.48
N ARG A 150 -13.67 -1.12 13.64
CA ARG A 150 -14.09 -1.32 12.23
C ARG A 150 -14.37 -2.78 11.96
N ILE A 151 -15.24 -3.02 11.00
CA ILE A 151 -15.47 -4.36 10.46
C ILE A 151 -14.32 -4.66 9.48
N ASP A 152 -13.65 -5.80 9.64
CA ASP A 152 -12.63 -6.27 8.71
C ASP A 152 -13.26 -6.94 7.47
N ASP A 153 -12.42 -7.34 6.52
CA ASP A 153 -12.87 -7.96 5.25
C ASP A 153 -13.63 -9.29 5.47
N ASP A 154 -13.41 -9.95 6.61
CA ASP A 154 -14.07 -11.18 7.02
C ASP A 154 -15.39 -10.94 7.77
N GLY A 155 -15.77 -9.66 7.98
CA GLY A 155 -17.00 -9.27 8.65
C GLY A 155 -16.91 -9.24 10.18
N PHE A 156 -15.71 -9.34 10.75
CA PHE A 156 -15.50 -9.27 12.20
C PHE A 156 -15.22 -7.85 12.66
N GLU A 157 -15.87 -7.47 13.76
CA GLU A 157 -15.53 -6.22 14.42
C GLU A 157 -14.16 -6.31 15.09
N MET A 158 -13.28 -5.37 14.74
CA MET A 158 -11.90 -5.31 15.18
C MET A 158 -11.59 -3.94 15.78
N ASP A 159 -11.06 -3.94 17.01
CA ASP A 159 -10.53 -2.73 17.63
C ASP A 159 -9.31 -2.23 16.85
N GLY A 160 -9.11 -0.92 16.86
CA GLY A 160 -7.96 -0.27 16.25
C GLY A 160 -7.83 1.18 16.66
N ILE A 161 -6.95 1.88 15.96
CA ILE A 161 -6.81 3.33 16.05
C ILE A 161 -6.87 3.92 14.64
N LYS A 162 -7.58 5.04 14.50
CA LYS A 162 -7.43 5.92 13.34
C LYS A 162 -6.45 7.03 13.67
N ILE A 163 -5.56 7.32 12.74
CA ILE A 163 -4.60 8.41 12.79
C ILE A 163 -5.19 9.60 12.05
N LEU A 164 -5.20 10.75 12.69
CA LEU A 164 -5.83 11.98 12.23
C LEU A 164 -4.79 13.09 12.15
N VAL A 165 -4.97 13.99 11.19
CA VAL A 165 -4.18 15.21 11.02
C VAL A 165 -5.07 16.45 11.06
N ASP A 166 -4.57 17.49 11.73
CA ASP A 166 -5.09 18.85 11.66
C ASP A 166 -4.02 19.76 11.07
N ALA A 167 -4.41 20.68 10.20
CA ALA A 167 -3.54 21.69 9.62
C ALA A 167 -4.33 22.94 9.23
N HIS A 168 -3.66 24.10 9.19
CA HIS A 168 -4.26 25.32 8.68
C HIS A 168 -3.24 26.19 7.96
N ASP A 169 -3.74 26.99 7.01
CA ASP A 169 -2.99 28.07 6.37
C ASP A 169 -3.67 29.41 6.67
N ALA A 170 -3.11 30.18 7.60
CA ALA A 170 -3.64 31.49 7.95
C ALA A 170 -3.59 32.51 6.80
N THR A 171 -2.76 32.27 5.78
CA THR A 171 -2.65 33.13 4.58
C THR A 171 -3.66 32.77 3.50
N GLY A 172 -4.22 31.55 3.56
CA GLY A 172 -5.14 31.03 2.55
C GLY A 172 -4.51 30.72 1.20
N GLY A 173 -3.17 30.56 1.16
CA GLY A 173 -2.38 30.31 -0.04
C GLY A 173 -2.41 28.86 -0.52
N THR A 174 -2.88 27.92 0.30
CA THR A 174 -2.95 26.48 0.01
C THR A 174 -4.34 25.91 0.16
N ARG A 175 -5.07 25.70 -0.94
CA ARG A 175 -6.43 25.15 -0.87
C ARG A 175 -6.56 23.65 -1.12
N TYR A 176 -5.44 23.01 -1.42
CA TYR A 176 -5.38 21.62 -1.82
C TYR A 176 -4.19 20.97 -1.15
N TYR A 177 -4.43 19.83 -0.53
CA TYR A 177 -3.46 19.13 0.29
C TYR A 177 -3.34 17.70 -0.18
N ARG A 178 -2.11 17.19 -0.21
CA ARG A 178 -1.80 15.76 -0.32
C ARG A 178 -1.08 15.30 0.93
N TYR A 179 -1.38 14.06 1.34
CA TYR A 179 -0.70 13.42 2.44
C TYR A 179 -0.07 12.11 2.02
N GLU A 180 1.14 11.88 2.53
CA GLU A 180 1.81 10.60 2.52
C GLU A 180 2.20 10.23 3.94
N TRP A 181 2.45 8.95 4.19
CA TRP A 181 2.95 8.53 5.48
C TRP A 181 3.90 7.35 5.42
N LYS A 182 4.76 7.28 6.43
CA LYS A 182 5.62 6.12 6.71
C LYS A 182 5.40 5.67 8.13
N GLU A 183 4.92 4.44 8.28
CA GLU A 183 4.75 3.80 9.57
C GLU A 183 5.96 2.94 9.94
N THR A 184 6.21 2.84 11.22
CA THR A 184 7.26 2.01 11.82
C THR A 184 6.76 1.43 13.13
N TYR A 185 6.97 0.14 13.37
CA TYR A 185 6.49 -0.50 14.60
C TYR A 185 7.48 -1.52 15.16
N GLU A 186 7.45 -1.65 16.49
CA GLU A 186 8.23 -2.63 17.24
C GLU A 186 7.48 -3.95 17.34
N ILE A 187 8.16 -5.02 16.93
CA ILE A 187 7.66 -6.38 16.91
C ILE A 187 8.31 -7.15 18.04
N SER A 188 7.49 -7.55 19.00
CA SER A 188 7.89 -8.38 20.13
C SER A 188 7.00 -9.62 20.16
N LEU A 189 7.62 -10.79 20.01
CA LEU A 189 6.92 -12.06 19.98
C LEU A 189 6.86 -12.66 21.40
N ALA A 190 5.76 -13.35 21.69
CA ALA A 190 5.53 -13.96 23.01
C ALA A 190 6.55 -15.07 23.36
N TYR A 191 7.08 -15.77 22.35
CA TYR A 191 7.96 -16.93 22.51
C TYR A 191 9.34 -16.70 21.89
N ALA A 192 9.89 -15.50 22.06
CA ALA A 192 11.26 -15.20 21.62
C ALA A 192 12.20 -16.36 21.98
N ALA A 193 13.09 -16.74 21.06
CA ALA A 193 14.01 -17.86 21.23
C ALA A 193 15.42 -17.38 21.57
N PRO A 194 15.79 -17.23 22.86
CA PRO A 194 17.13 -16.85 23.28
C PRO A 194 18.15 -17.99 23.26
N TRP A 195 17.74 -19.22 22.97
CA TRP A 195 18.59 -20.41 23.07
C TRP A 195 18.82 -21.05 21.70
N ASP A 196 20.00 -21.64 21.52
CA ASP A 196 20.41 -22.38 20.34
C ASP A 196 20.93 -23.76 20.73
N TYR A 197 20.89 -24.69 19.79
CA TYR A 197 21.45 -26.02 19.97
C TYR A 197 22.96 -26.00 19.73
N ASP A 198 23.71 -26.64 20.62
CA ASP A 198 25.14 -26.78 20.51
C ASP A 198 25.52 -28.22 20.25
N SER A 199 25.74 -28.56 18.97
CA SER A 199 26.19 -29.89 18.57
C SER A 199 27.59 -30.25 19.08
N MET A 200 28.34 -29.27 19.57
CA MET A 200 29.69 -29.43 20.10
C MET A 200 29.75 -29.20 21.61
N ALA A 201 28.59 -29.25 22.29
CA ALA A 201 28.51 -29.02 23.72
C ALA A 201 29.47 -29.95 24.50
N PRO A 202 30.19 -29.43 25.52
CA PRO A 202 31.09 -30.23 26.35
C PRO A 202 30.37 -31.36 27.11
N ASP A 203 29.12 -31.15 27.51
CA ASP A 203 28.25 -32.19 28.06
C ASP A 203 27.15 -32.52 27.03
N PRO A 204 27.22 -33.69 26.35
CA PRO A 204 26.21 -34.10 25.38
C PRO A 204 24.79 -34.24 25.96
N ARG A 205 24.66 -34.32 27.30
CA ARG A 205 23.36 -34.34 27.99
C ARG A 205 22.72 -32.96 28.08
N PHE A 206 23.47 -31.89 27.81
CA PHE A 206 22.96 -30.52 27.81
C PHE A 206 23.48 -29.73 26.60
N PRO A 207 23.00 -30.02 25.38
CA PRO A 207 23.48 -29.41 24.14
C PRO A 207 22.79 -28.06 23.84
N ILE A 208 22.76 -27.14 24.80
CA ILE A 208 22.06 -25.85 24.66
C ILE A 208 22.98 -24.71 25.07
N LYS A 209 22.99 -23.63 24.28
CA LYS A 209 23.74 -22.40 24.52
C LYS A 209 22.86 -21.16 24.31
N PRO A 210 23.17 -20.02 24.94
CA PRO A 210 22.51 -18.76 24.60
C PRO A 210 22.90 -18.31 23.18
N ILE A 211 21.96 -17.67 22.48
CA ILE A 211 22.23 -17.00 21.20
C ILE A 211 23.12 -15.77 21.48
N ALA A 212 24.20 -15.63 20.72
CA ALA A 212 25.17 -14.53 20.88
C ALA A 212 24.57 -13.14 20.64
N VAL A 213 23.54 -13.05 19.78
CA VAL A 213 22.75 -11.84 19.52
C VAL A 213 21.30 -12.14 19.86
N PHE A 214 20.93 -12.06 21.14
CA PHE A 214 19.52 -12.07 21.50
C PHE A 214 18.89 -10.75 21.08
N ALA A 215 18.20 -10.77 19.96
CA ALA A 215 17.51 -9.59 19.47
C ALA A 215 16.12 -9.52 20.12
N GLY A 216 16.04 -8.80 21.23
CA GLY A 216 14.82 -8.74 22.05
C GLY A 216 13.58 -8.23 21.31
N ASN A 217 13.76 -7.42 20.26
CA ASN A 217 12.69 -6.89 19.43
C ASN A 217 13.17 -6.68 17.98
N CYS A 218 12.26 -6.76 17.02
CA CYS A 218 12.49 -6.36 15.63
C CYS A 218 11.70 -5.09 15.29
N TYR A 219 12.06 -4.46 14.18
CA TYR A 219 11.40 -3.28 13.66
C TYR A 219 11.00 -3.51 12.21
N ASN A 220 9.84 -2.99 11.81
CA ASN A 220 9.43 -2.95 10.42
C ASN A 220 8.97 -1.54 10.10
N SER A 221 9.35 -1.03 8.91
CA SER A 221 8.95 0.26 8.39
C SER A 221 8.34 0.10 7.01
N ARG A 222 7.18 0.71 6.79
CA ARG A 222 6.44 0.65 5.52
C ARG A 222 5.88 2.03 5.16
N ARG A 223 5.91 2.39 3.87
CA ARG A 223 5.17 3.55 3.35
C ARG A 223 3.72 3.18 3.07
N GLY A 224 2.81 4.11 3.33
CA GLY A 224 1.42 4.03 2.86
C GLY A 224 1.37 3.90 1.34
N ASN A 225 0.32 3.27 0.83
CA ASN A 225 0.08 3.08 -0.60
C ASN A 225 -1.22 3.74 -1.08
N SER A 226 -1.96 4.42 -0.20
CA SER A 226 -3.16 5.17 -0.58
C SER A 226 -2.79 6.59 -0.96
N ILE A 227 -3.48 7.10 -1.97
CA ILE A 227 -3.42 8.50 -2.37
C ILE A 227 -4.43 9.25 -1.50
N LEU A 228 -3.96 10.20 -0.70
CA LEU A 228 -4.83 10.99 0.19
C LEU A 228 -4.81 12.44 -0.24
N THR A 229 -5.96 12.94 -0.67
CA THR A 229 -6.14 14.34 -1.06
C THR A 229 -7.33 14.98 -0.35
N VAL A 230 -7.22 16.27 -0.01
CA VAL A 230 -8.31 17.05 0.58
C VAL A 230 -8.26 18.50 0.10
N SER A 231 -9.42 19.11 -0.09
CA SER A 231 -9.55 20.53 -0.45
C SER A 231 -10.27 21.32 0.63
N THR A 232 -9.79 22.53 0.90
CA THR A 232 -10.42 23.51 1.80
C THR A 232 -11.18 24.60 1.04
N ASN A 233 -11.31 24.50 -0.29
CA ASN A 233 -11.98 25.51 -1.13
C ASN A 233 -13.44 25.79 -0.75
N GLN A 234 -14.13 24.78 -0.23
CA GLN A 234 -15.54 24.90 0.19
C GLN A 234 -15.68 25.34 1.65
N LEU A 235 -14.57 25.58 2.35
CA LEU A 235 -14.54 26.00 3.74
C LEU A 235 -14.30 27.51 3.83
N SER A 236 -14.86 28.13 4.88
CA SER A 236 -14.65 29.56 5.15
C SER A 236 -13.21 29.86 5.57
N GLU A 237 -12.57 28.89 6.20
CA GLU A 237 -11.18 28.94 6.65
C GLU A 237 -10.37 27.87 5.93
N ASP A 238 -9.12 28.19 5.65
CA ASP A 238 -8.18 27.23 5.07
C ASP A 238 -7.66 26.28 6.16
N LYS A 239 -8.53 25.34 6.53
CA LYS A 239 -8.32 24.47 7.67
C LYS A 239 -8.75 23.05 7.36
N VAL A 240 -7.80 22.13 7.46
CA VAL A 240 -8.03 20.69 7.47
C VAL A 240 -8.21 20.27 8.93
N SER A 241 -9.27 19.53 9.24
CA SER A 241 -9.57 19.09 10.60
C SER A 241 -10.03 17.64 10.61
N GLU A 242 -9.44 16.88 11.51
CA GLU A 242 -9.68 15.45 11.73
C GLU A 242 -9.59 14.61 10.44
N PHE A 243 -8.67 14.97 9.54
CA PHE A 243 -8.50 14.22 8.30
C PHE A 243 -7.78 12.91 8.57
N GLU A 244 -8.35 11.79 8.14
CA GLU A 244 -7.83 10.47 8.42
C GLU A 244 -6.66 10.09 7.49
N ILE A 245 -5.52 9.79 8.09
CA ILE A 245 -4.30 9.37 7.37
C ILE A 245 -4.24 7.86 7.23
N ASN A 246 -4.57 7.13 8.30
CA ASN A 246 -4.44 5.69 8.32
C ASN A 246 -5.28 5.08 9.43
N TYR A 247 -5.78 3.87 9.21
CA TYR A 247 -6.36 3.04 10.26
C TYR A 247 -5.47 1.83 10.52
N VAL A 248 -5.15 1.60 11.79
CA VAL A 248 -4.33 0.48 12.24
C VAL A 248 -5.17 -0.39 13.16
N SER A 249 -5.45 -1.62 12.73
CA SER A 249 -6.18 -2.58 13.54
C SER A 249 -5.27 -3.24 14.59
N THR A 250 -5.90 -3.85 15.60
CA THR A 250 -5.24 -4.66 16.63
C THR A 250 -4.93 -6.09 16.18
N ALA A 251 -5.29 -6.47 14.95
CA ALA A 251 -5.08 -7.82 14.41
C ALA A 251 -3.60 -8.24 14.46
N ASP A 252 -2.72 -7.31 14.08
CA ASP A 252 -1.30 -7.57 13.91
C ASP A 252 -0.46 -7.20 15.15
N TYR A 253 0.86 -7.28 15.00
CA TYR A 253 1.83 -6.88 16.02
C TYR A 253 2.01 -5.36 16.17
N LYS A 254 1.52 -4.56 15.19
CA LYS A 254 1.83 -3.13 15.06
C LYS A 254 1.57 -2.31 16.33
N LEU A 255 0.44 -2.54 16.99
CA LEU A 255 -0.01 -1.76 18.13
C LEU A 255 0.35 -2.36 19.51
N ARG A 256 1.05 -3.51 19.54
CA ARG A 256 1.28 -4.25 20.79
C ARG A 256 2.36 -3.66 21.69
N LYS A 257 3.38 -3.04 21.11
CA LYS A 257 4.52 -2.47 21.85
C LYS A 257 4.61 -0.97 21.68
N ARG A 258 5.11 -0.53 20.54
CA ARG A 258 5.19 0.89 20.19
C ARG A 258 5.08 1.01 18.68
N TYR A 259 4.30 2.00 18.27
CA TYR A 259 3.99 2.33 16.89
C TYR A 259 4.42 3.78 16.64
N SER A 260 4.93 4.06 15.46
CA SER A 260 5.22 5.41 15.00
C SER A 260 4.70 5.59 13.59
N ILE A 261 4.22 6.80 13.29
CA ILE A 261 3.84 7.22 11.96
C ILE A 261 4.40 8.61 11.71
N LEU A 262 5.14 8.76 10.61
CA LEU A 262 5.57 10.04 10.06
C LEU A 262 4.58 10.43 8.97
N VAL A 263 3.86 11.52 9.18
CA VAL A 263 2.96 12.09 8.18
C VAL A 263 3.73 13.19 7.45
N GLU A 264 3.66 13.16 6.12
CA GLU A 264 4.20 14.18 5.22
C GLU A 264 3.01 14.87 4.53
N GLN A 265 2.98 16.20 4.59
CA GLN A 265 1.98 17.05 3.97
C GLN A 265 2.61 17.84 2.84
N PHE A 266 1.84 18.03 1.77
CA PHE A 266 2.21 18.77 0.58
C PHE A 266 1.08 19.70 0.14
N ALA A 267 1.40 20.96 -0.17
CA ALA A 267 0.51 21.89 -0.82
C ALA A 267 0.46 21.61 -2.33
N LEU A 268 -0.74 21.42 -2.87
CA LEU A 268 -0.95 21.21 -4.30
C LEU A 268 -1.50 22.48 -4.97
N ASP A 269 -1.25 22.62 -6.27
CA ASP A 269 -2.08 23.46 -7.12
C ASP A 269 -3.36 22.71 -7.56
N GLU A 270 -4.23 23.42 -8.28
CA GLU A 270 -5.51 22.88 -8.72
C GLU A 270 -5.36 21.72 -9.71
N ASP A 271 -4.41 21.83 -10.65
CA ASP A 271 -4.17 20.81 -11.67
C ASP A 271 -3.62 19.51 -11.05
N ALA A 272 -2.66 19.63 -10.11
CA ALA A 272 -2.14 18.50 -9.35
C ALA A 272 -3.22 17.87 -8.48
N PHE A 273 -4.04 18.68 -7.80
CA PHE A 273 -5.16 18.16 -7.01
C PHE A 273 -6.17 17.39 -7.86
N HIS A 274 -6.54 17.94 -9.02
CA HIS A 274 -7.41 17.25 -9.96
C HIS A 274 -6.80 15.92 -10.39
N TYR A 275 -5.53 15.90 -10.83
CA TYR A 275 -4.84 14.68 -11.21
C TYR A 275 -4.85 13.62 -10.10
N TRP A 276 -4.42 13.97 -8.88
CA TRP A 276 -4.32 13.02 -7.78
C TRP A 276 -5.69 12.54 -7.29
N SER A 277 -6.70 13.41 -7.27
CA SER A 277 -8.05 13.03 -6.88
C SER A 277 -8.73 12.10 -7.89
N GLU A 278 -8.51 12.30 -9.19
CA GLU A 278 -8.98 11.39 -10.24
C GLU A 278 -8.22 10.06 -10.20
N LEU A 279 -6.91 10.07 -9.95
CA LEU A 279 -6.13 8.85 -9.76
C LEU A 279 -6.60 8.05 -8.53
N GLN A 280 -6.90 8.74 -7.42
CA GLN A 280 -7.47 8.12 -6.23
C GLN A 280 -8.80 7.42 -6.55
N LYS A 281 -9.73 8.13 -7.20
CA LYS A 281 -11.04 7.56 -7.61
C LYS A 281 -10.88 6.34 -8.53
N ASN A 282 -9.94 6.40 -9.48
CA ASN A 282 -9.71 5.28 -10.41
C ASN A 282 -9.07 4.07 -9.72
N SER A 283 -8.23 4.27 -8.72
CA SER A 283 -7.59 3.19 -7.95
C SER A 283 -8.58 2.52 -6.98
N GLU A 284 -9.45 3.30 -6.34
CA GLU A 284 -10.42 2.80 -5.37
C GLU A 284 -11.67 2.15 -6.00
N ASN A 285 -12.02 2.52 -7.25
CA ASN A 285 -13.20 2.01 -7.96
C ASN A 285 -12.89 0.86 -8.95
N LEU A 286 -11.85 0.06 -8.75
CA LEU A 286 -11.65 -1.16 -9.54
C LEU A 286 -12.42 -2.31 -8.90
N GLY A 287 -13.64 -2.62 -9.34
CA GLY A 287 -14.33 -3.78 -8.79
C GLY A 287 -15.78 -4.06 -9.17
N THR A 288 -16.44 -3.28 -10.03
CA THR A 288 -17.83 -3.53 -10.43
C THR A 288 -18.06 -3.45 -11.94
N LEU A 289 -19.06 -4.19 -12.43
CA LEU A 289 -19.45 -4.20 -13.85
C LEU A 289 -19.98 -2.83 -14.36
N PHE A 290 -20.12 -1.85 -13.45
CA PHE A 290 -20.67 -0.52 -13.70
C PHE A 290 -19.70 0.60 -13.37
N ASP A 291 -18.41 0.27 -13.17
CA ASP A 291 -17.39 1.28 -12.94
C ASP A 291 -17.34 2.21 -14.18
N PRO A 292 -17.28 3.54 -13.98
CA PRO A 292 -17.14 4.46 -15.09
C PRO A 292 -15.91 4.08 -15.92
N LEU A 293 -16.02 4.12 -17.26
CA LEU A 293 -14.85 3.92 -18.12
C LEU A 293 -13.76 4.88 -17.66
N PRO A 294 -12.50 4.43 -17.48
CA PRO A 294 -11.42 5.29 -17.05
C PRO A 294 -11.36 6.51 -17.96
N TYR A 295 -11.57 7.70 -17.39
CA TYR A 295 -11.29 8.95 -18.08
C TYR A 295 -9.78 8.99 -18.36
N GLU A 296 -9.38 9.52 -19.51
CA GLU A 296 -7.97 9.68 -19.86
C GLU A 296 -7.32 10.66 -18.87
N LEU A 297 -6.64 10.11 -17.86
CA LEU A 297 -5.95 10.88 -16.85
C LEU A 297 -4.70 11.51 -17.48
N ARG A 298 -4.86 12.72 -18.01
CA ARG A 298 -3.74 13.48 -18.59
C ARG A 298 -2.90 14.10 -17.48
N GLY A 299 -1.64 13.75 -17.50
CA GLY A 299 -0.60 14.37 -16.67
C GLY A 299 -0.17 15.74 -17.14
N ASN A 300 0.87 16.26 -16.51
CA ASN A 300 1.57 17.48 -16.95
C ASN A 300 2.81 17.19 -17.81
N VAL A 301 3.10 15.92 -18.17
CA VAL A 301 4.22 15.54 -19.04
C VAL A 301 3.72 15.31 -20.46
N ARG A 302 4.43 15.86 -21.45
CA ARG A 302 4.07 15.82 -22.87
C ARG A 302 5.24 15.32 -23.70
N ASN A 303 4.95 14.59 -24.77
CA ASN A 303 5.96 14.30 -25.80
C ASN A 303 6.05 15.53 -26.74
N LEU A 304 7.27 16.03 -26.95
CA LEU A 304 7.54 17.18 -27.81
C LEU A 304 7.59 16.81 -29.31
N ASP A 305 7.83 15.53 -29.62
CA ASP A 305 7.85 14.97 -30.97
C ASP A 305 6.46 14.51 -31.44
N ASP A 306 5.60 14.06 -30.52
CA ASP A 306 4.22 13.61 -30.79
C ASP A 306 3.23 14.15 -29.74
N PRO A 307 2.61 15.33 -29.98
CA PRO A 307 1.68 15.94 -29.03
C PRO A 307 0.39 15.15 -28.77
N ASP A 308 0.07 14.18 -29.64
CA ASP A 308 -1.10 13.31 -29.49
C ASP A 308 -0.79 12.03 -28.70
N GLU A 309 0.48 11.78 -28.35
CA GLU A 309 0.86 10.65 -27.50
C GLU A 309 0.30 10.86 -26.07
N VAL A 310 -0.40 9.83 -25.59
CA VAL A 310 -0.88 9.78 -24.21
C VAL A 310 0.26 9.36 -23.30
N ILE A 311 0.50 10.12 -22.23
CA ILE A 311 1.48 9.82 -21.17
C ILE A 311 0.72 9.75 -19.85
N VAL A 312 1.10 8.81 -18.99
CA VAL A 312 0.54 8.66 -17.65
C VAL A 312 1.56 9.15 -16.65
N GLY A 313 1.14 9.89 -15.62
CA GLY A 313 2.06 10.40 -14.62
C GLY A 313 1.87 11.87 -14.35
N TYR A 314 2.48 12.34 -13.26
CA TYR A 314 2.50 13.76 -12.94
C TYR A 314 3.85 14.06 -12.29
N PHE A 315 4.55 15.06 -12.81
CA PHE A 315 5.70 15.63 -12.16
C PHE A 315 5.21 16.68 -11.17
N ASP A 316 5.49 16.50 -9.89
CA ASP A 316 4.95 17.34 -8.83
C ASP A 316 6.08 17.94 -7.98
N ALA A 317 5.84 19.10 -7.38
CA ALA A 317 6.85 19.82 -6.60
C ALA A 317 6.21 20.64 -5.48
N ALA A 318 6.58 20.34 -4.23
CA ALA A 318 6.13 21.13 -3.09
C ALA A 318 7.13 21.09 -1.93
N GLN A 319 7.08 22.13 -1.10
CA GLN A 319 7.73 22.07 0.20
C GLN A 319 7.14 20.91 1.01
N SER A 320 7.96 20.19 1.75
CA SER A 320 7.48 19.09 2.58
C SER A 320 7.38 19.50 4.05
N SER A 321 6.16 19.42 4.59
CA SER A 321 5.89 19.61 6.02
C SER A 321 5.68 18.24 6.67
N GLN A 322 6.38 17.93 7.77
CA GLN A 322 6.34 16.62 8.39
C GLN A 322 6.05 16.68 9.89
N MET A 323 5.26 15.72 10.39
CA MET A 323 5.07 15.52 11.82
C MET A 323 5.02 14.04 12.15
N ARG A 324 5.71 13.65 13.24
CA ARG A 324 5.77 12.27 13.71
C ARG A 324 4.95 12.08 14.98
N LEU A 325 4.08 11.07 14.96
CA LEU A 325 3.37 10.58 16.12
C LEU A 325 4.02 9.27 16.63
N PHE A 326 4.05 9.11 17.96
CA PHE A 326 4.33 7.84 18.63
C PHE A 326 3.11 7.41 19.44
N VAL A 327 2.81 6.12 19.39
CA VAL A 327 1.75 5.49 20.16
C VAL A 327 2.35 4.29 20.89
N ASP A 328 2.39 4.37 22.21
CA ASP A 328 2.84 3.28 23.06
C ASP A 328 1.67 2.36 23.38
N GLY A 329 1.88 1.04 23.35
CA GLY A 329 0.86 0.03 23.65
C GLY A 329 0.25 0.20 25.05
N ILE A 330 0.96 0.88 25.95
CA ILE A 330 0.48 1.27 27.27
C ILE A 330 -0.75 2.19 27.21
N GLN A 331 -0.87 3.00 26.16
CA GLN A 331 -2.01 3.89 25.87
C GLN A 331 -3.19 3.13 25.25
N LEU A 332 -2.98 1.87 24.85
CA LEU A 332 -3.95 1.02 24.15
C LEU A 332 -4.39 -0.20 24.99
N ARG A 333 -4.15 -0.17 26.31
CA ARG A 333 -4.43 -1.30 27.22
C ARG A 333 -5.91 -1.72 27.28
N ASP A 334 -6.82 -0.83 26.92
CA ASP A 334 -8.26 -1.11 26.92
C ASP A 334 -8.74 -1.76 25.61
N LEU A 335 -7.88 -1.87 24.59
CA LEU A 335 -8.22 -2.50 23.32
C LEU A 335 -8.05 -4.02 23.41
N SER A 336 -8.96 -4.75 22.76
CA SER A 336 -8.85 -6.20 22.63
C SER A 336 -7.89 -6.56 21.51
N PHE A 337 -6.80 -7.25 21.86
CA PHE A 337 -5.86 -7.78 20.88
C PHE A 337 -6.15 -9.26 20.64
N PRO A 338 -6.57 -9.68 19.42
CA PRO A 338 -6.77 -11.08 19.13
C PRO A 338 -5.46 -11.87 19.30
N SER A 339 -5.59 -13.17 19.43
CA SER A 339 -4.48 -14.10 19.34
C SER A 339 -3.77 -13.96 17.97
N THR A 340 -2.45 -13.75 17.95
CA THR A 340 -1.66 -13.63 16.70
C THR A 340 -1.40 -14.97 16.00
N GLY A 341 -2.27 -15.97 16.22
CA GLY A 341 -2.11 -17.34 15.73
C GLY A 341 -0.97 -18.14 16.38
N CYS A 342 -0.28 -17.55 17.36
CA CYS A 342 0.76 -18.22 18.13
C CYS A 342 0.33 -18.90 19.44
N PRO A 343 -0.85 -18.67 20.06
CA PRO A 343 -1.21 -19.39 21.28
C PRO A 343 -1.11 -20.90 21.11
N ASN A 344 -0.58 -21.58 22.14
CA ASN A 344 -0.32 -23.02 22.16
C ASN A 344 0.71 -23.50 21.12
N SER A 345 1.55 -22.60 20.59
CA SER A 345 2.64 -22.98 19.68
C SER A 345 3.92 -23.43 20.42
N LEU A 346 3.94 -23.38 21.75
CA LEU A 346 5.00 -23.99 22.55
C LEU A 346 4.76 -25.48 22.68
N ASP A 347 5.76 -26.27 22.28
CA ASP A 347 5.76 -27.72 22.44
C ASP A 347 6.85 -28.15 23.42
N THR A 348 6.55 -29.16 24.23
CA THR A 348 7.49 -29.74 25.20
C THR A 348 8.35 -30.77 24.49
N VAL A 349 9.64 -30.48 24.32
CA VAL A 349 10.56 -31.31 23.56
C VAL A 349 11.67 -31.84 24.48
N ALA A 350 11.81 -33.17 24.53
CA ALA A 350 12.93 -33.80 25.23
C ALA A 350 14.27 -33.43 24.57
N LEU A 351 15.36 -33.33 25.35
CA LEU A 351 16.65 -32.86 24.84
C LEU A 351 17.16 -33.64 23.61
N GLN A 352 16.90 -34.94 23.58
CA GLN A 352 17.27 -35.84 22.47
C GLN A 352 16.53 -35.55 21.15
N ASP A 353 15.34 -34.94 21.22
CA ASP A 353 14.47 -34.69 20.08
C ASP A 353 14.62 -33.25 19.52
N ILE A 354 15.50 -32.43 20.12
CA ILE A 354 15.79 -31.06 19.66
C ILE A 354 16.24 -31.04 18.18
N PRO A 355 17.18 -31.89 17.71
CA PRO A 355 17.63 -31.84 16.32
C PRO A 355 16.50 -32.07 15.30
N LEU A 356 15.56 -32.96 15.60
CA LEU A 356 14.41 -33.24 14.73
C LEU A 356 13.47 -32.01 14.65
N ASN A 357 13.26 -31.32 15.77
CA ASN A 357 12.39 -30.14 15.81
C ASN A 357 13.02 -28.91 15.15
N LEU A 358 14.36 -28.76 15.23
CA LEU A 358 15.08 -27.75 14.46
C LEU A 358 14.89 -27.95 12.95
N GLN A 359 14.93 -29.19 12.46
CA GLN A 359 14.63 -29.50 11.05
C GLN A 359 13.20 -29.15 10.65
N ARG A 360 12.26 -29.15 11.60
CA ARG A 360 10.87 -28.70 11.41
C ARG A 360 10.71 -27.18 11.58
N ASN A 361 11.82 -26.45 11.67
CA ASN A 361 11.85 -24.99 11.82
C ASN A 361 11.25 -24.49 13.16
N TYR A 362 11.45 -25.25 14.23
CA TYR A 362 11.18 -24.82 15.60
C TYR A 362 12.45 -24.27 16.25
N LEU A 363 12.30 -23.34 17.18
CA LEU A 363 13.38 -22.69 17.92
C LEU A 363 13.19 -22.88 19.42
N ILE A 364 14.29 -22.92 20.17
CA ILE A 364 14.29 -23.15 21.62
C ILE A 364 13.94 -21.83 22.33
N SER A 365 12.73 -21.77 22.92
CA SER A 365 12.23 -20.55 23.58
C SER A 365 12.50 -20.54 25.07
N VAL A 366 12.19 -21.64 25.76
CA VAL A 366 12.28 -21.70 27.22
C VAL A 366 12.99 -22.98 27.64
N LEU A 367 13.87 -22.89 28.64
CA LEU A 367 14.45 -24.08 29.27
C LEU A 367 13.48 -24.64 30.30
N GLY A 368 13.38 -25.97 30.38
CA GLY A 368 12.67 -26.63 31.47
C GLY A 368 13.25 -26.28 32.85
N PRO A 369 12.54 -26.65 33.94
CA PRO A 369 13.03 -26.46 35.30
C PRO A 369 14.34 -27.24 35.50
N TYR A 370 15.14 -26.84 36.49
CA TYR A 370 16.37 -27.56 36.83
C TYR A 370 16.07 -28.84 37.63
N PRO A 371 16.70 -29.99 37.33
CA PRO A 371 17.61 -30.24 36.20
C PRO A 371 16.85 -30.24 34.86
N VAL A 372 17.44 -29.61 33.84
CA VAL A 372 16.77 -29.42 32.54
C VAL A 372 16.70 -30.76 31.81
N GLU A 373 15.50 -31.35 31.76
CA GLU A 373 15.23 -32.62 31.05
C GLU A 373 14.50 -32.40 29.71
N TYR A 374 13.94 -31.21 29.51
CA TYR A 374 13.22 -30.81 28.30
C TYR A 374 13.36 -29.31 28.05
N VAL A 375 12.98 -28.88 26.85
CA VAL A 375 12.84 -27.47 26.46
C VAL A 375 11.45 -27.22 25.92
N LEU A 376 11.01 -25.97 25.95
CA LEU A 376 9.85 -25.53 25.18
C LEU A 376 10.34 -24.93 23.86
N MET A 377 9.90 -25.51 22.75
CA MET A 377 10.21 -25.02 21.42
C MET A 377 8.97 -24.43 20.76
N ALA A 378 9.14 -23.36 19.99
CA ALA A 378 8.07 -22.73 19.21
C ALA A 378 8.47 -22.68 17.73
N PRO A 379 7.51 -22.76 16.79
CA PRO A 379 7.78 -22.60 15.38
C PRO A 379 8.39 -21.21 15.13
N ARG A 380 9.30 -21.13 14.16
CA ARG A 380 10.06 -19.92 13.84
C ARG A 380 9.20 -18.66 13.72
N ARG A 381 8.02 -18.76 13.08
CA ARG A 381 7.06 -17.64 12.93
C ARG A 381 6.55 -17.04 14.25
N CYS A 382 6.69 -17.76 15.36
CA CYS A 382 6.26 -17.33 16.70
C CYS A 382 7.43 -17.03 17.65
N ALA A 383 8.67 -17.33 17.24
CA ALA A 383 9.85 -17.24 18.08
C ALA A 383 10.97 -16.36 17.49
N ASP A 384 10.95 -16.09 16.19
CA ASP A 384 11.90 -15.24 15.48
C ASP A 384 11.19 -14.06 14.82
N CYS A 385 11.34 -12.87 15.40
CA CYS A 385 10.70 -11.66 14.89
C CYS A 385 11.25 -11.22 13.53
N ARG A 386 12.41 -11.74 13.09
CA ARG A 386 13.02 -11.42 11.78
C ARG A 386 12.21 -11.91 10.60
N VAL A 387 11.22 -12.77 10.85
CA VAL A 387 10.21 -13.15 9.85
C VAL A 387 9.36 -11.94 9.42
N TYR A 388 9.18 -10.97 10.31
CA TYR A 388 8.30 -9.82 10.11
C TYR A 388 9.03 -8.48 10.05
N GLY A 389 10.35 -8.44 10.30
CA GLY A 389 11.10 -7.19 10.37
C GLY A 389 12.61 -7.41 10.45
N SER A 390 13.36 -6.35 10.75
CA SER A 390 14.81 -6.39 10.92
C SER A 390 15.21 -6.13 12.37
N LEU A 391 16.47 -6.45 12.71
CA LEU A 391 17.05 -6.11 14.02
C LEU A 391 17.54 -4.66 14.08
N GLU A 392 17.53 -3.97 12.94
CA GLU A 392 18.03 -2.62 12.82
C GLU A 392 17.02 -1.66 13.42
N LYS A 393 17.39 -1.09 14.57
CA LYS A 393 16.58 -0.09 15.25
C LYS A 393 16.63 1.21 14.45
N PRO A 394 15.48 1.80 14.06
CA PRO A 394 15.46 3.09 13.37
C PRO A 394 16.05 4.20 14.25
N ASP A 395 16.84 5.10 13.65
CA ASP A 395 17.54 6.17 14.38
C ASP A 395 16.62 7.11 15.17
N PHE A 396 15.38 7.29 14.70
CA PHE A 396 14.37 8.14 15.34
C PHE A 396 13.59 7.45 16.47
N TRP A 397 13.84 6.16 16.75
CA TRP A 397 13.04 5.34 17.69
C TRP A 397 13.47 5.48 19.15
#